data_AF-A0A4Y8C632-F1
#
_entry.id   AF-A0A4Y8C632-F1
#
_cell.length_a   1.000
_cell.length_b   1.000
_cell.length_c   1.000
_cell.angle_alpha   90.00
_cell.angle_beta   90.00
_cell.angle_gamma   90.00
#
_symmetry.space_group_name_H-M   'P 1'
#
loop_
_entity.id
_entity.type
_entity.pdbx_description
1 polymer ?
#
loop_
_entity_poly.entity_id
_entity_poly.type
_entity_poly.pdbx_seq_one_letter_code
_entity_poly.pdbx_strand_id
1 'polypeptide(L)'
;ARLELTPVNLGMKGAVDKANEILLNTPNSFMVSQFENISNKNAHRKNTALEILRDLDNELDIFVAGFGTGGTISGVGEILKEKLEKVHIVGVEPLNSPL
;
A
#
# COMPACT_ATOMS: atom_id res chain seq x y z
N ALA A 1 0.16 -8.28 20.01
CA ALA A 1 0.76 -9.09 18.94
C ALA A 1 1.87 -9.95 19.53
N ARG A 2 2.14 -11.12 18.96
CA ARG A 2 3.36 -11.91 19.24
C ARG A 2 4.38 -11.58 18.15
N LEU A 3 5.63 -11.35 18.53
CA LEU A 3 6.70 -11.00 17.61
C LEU A 3 7.57 -12.23 17.34
N GLU A 4 7.85 -12.47 16.07
CA GLU A 4 8.79 -13.48 15.60
C GLU A 4 9.87 -12.75 14.82
N LEU A 5 11.10 -12.77 15.34
CA LEU A 5 12.23 -12.07 14.73
C LEU A 5 12.91 -12.98 13.70
N THR A 6 13.25 -12.43 12.54
CA THR A 6 13.99 -13.14 11.48
C THR A 6 15.41 -12.60 11.34
N PRO A 7 16.36 -13.38 10.81
CA PRO A 7 17.73 -12.92 10.58
C PRO A 7 17.79 -11.64 9.72
N VAL A 8 18.59 -10.66 10.17
CA VAL A 8 18.67 -9.33 9.55
C VAL A 8 19.14 -9.38 8.10
N ASN A 9 20.05 -10.28 7.77
CA ASN A 9 20.62 -10.43 6.43
C ASN A 9 19.61 -10.93 5.39
N LEU A 10 18.47 -11.48 5.81
CA LEU A 10 17.40 -11.94 4.91
C LEU A 10 16.37 -10.84 4.59
N GLY A 11 16.42 -9.72 5.31
CA GLY A 11 15.53 -8.57 5.09
C GLY A 11 14.04 -8.94 5.09
N MET A 12 13.26 -8.23 4.27
CA MET A 12 11.82 -8.46 4.14
C MET A 12 11.47 -9.85 3.59
N LYS A 13 12.29 -10.38 2.68
CA LYS A 13 12.09 -11.73 2.13
C LYS A 13 12.10 -12.79 3.24
N GLY A 14 13.05 -12.70 4.17
CA GLY A 14 13.11 -13.60 5.32
C GLY A 14 11.86 -13.52 6.21
N ALA A 15 11.32 -12.32 6.41
CA ALA A 15 10.08 -12.12 7.16
C ALA A 15 8.87 -12.74 6.45
N VAL A 16 8.77 -12.62 5.13
CA VAL A 16 7.71 -13.24 4.31
C VAL A 16 7.81 -14.77 4.34
N ASP A 17 9.02 -15.31 4.14
CA ASP A 17 9.28 -16.74 4.19
C ASP A 17 8.86 -17.33 5.56
N LYS A 18 9.19 -16.65 6.66
CA LYS A 18 8.78 -17.06 8.02
C LYS A 18 7.27 -16.94 8.23
N ALA A 19 6.63 -15.88 7.72
CA ALA A 19 5.18 -15.73 7.80
C ALA A 19 4.44 -16.87 7.07
N ASN A 20 4.93 -17.28 5.89
CA ASN A 20 4.41 -18.43 5.15
C ASN A 20 4.60 -19.74 5.91
N GLU A 21 5.76 -19.96 6.54
CA GLU A 21 6.00 -21.13 7.40
C GLU A 21 4.98 -21.20 8.55
N ILE A 22 4.71 -20.07 9.23
CA ILE A 22 3.72 -19.99 10.30
C ILE A 22 2.32 -20.30 9.78
N LEU A 23 1.95 -19.71 8.63
CA LEU A 23 0.66 -19.93 7.97
C LEU A 23 0.43 -21.42 7.66
N LEU A 24 1.44 -22.11 7.12
CA LEU A 24 1.35 -23.52 6.75
C LEU A 24 1.22 -24.45 7.97
N ASN A 25 1.86 -24.09 9.09
CA ASN A 25 1.96 -24.96 10.27
C ASN A 25 0.99 -24.62 11.41
N THR A 26 0.20 -23.55 11.28
CA THR A 26 -0.72 -23.10 12.32
C THR A 26 -2.17 -23.29 11.86
N PRO A 27 -2.92 -24.25 12.44
CA PRO A 27 -4.34 -24.42 12.12
C PRO A 27 -5.14 -23.14 12.38
N ASN A 28 -6.11 -22.86 11.51
CA ASN A 28 -6.95 -21.65 11.56
C ASN A 28 -6.17 -20.32 11.51
N SER A 29 -4.96 -20.33 10.96
CA SER A 29 -4.22 -19.09 10.69
C SER A 29 -4.64 -18.45 9.36
N PHE A 30 -4.42 -17.15 9.25
CA PHE A 30 -4.75 -16.35 8.07
C PHE A 30 -3.66 -15.30 7.85
N MET A 31 -3.23 -15.14 6.59
CA MET A 31 -2.28 -14.12 6.19
C MET A 31 -2.99 -13.03 5.39
N VAL A 32 -2.84 -11.77 5.84
CA VAL A 32 -3.53 -10.61 5.23
C VAL A 32 -2.94 -10.22 3.87
N SER A 33 -1.67 -10.56 3.62
CA SER A 33 -0.97 -10.39 2.34
C SER A 33 -1.07 -8.97 1.74
N GLN A 34 -0.60 -7.96 2.49
CA GLN A 34 -0.82 -6.54 2.15
C GLN A 34 -0.34 -6.07 0.76
N PHE A 35 0.61 -6.78 0.13
CA PHE A 35 1.11 -6.46 -1.21
C PHE A 35 0.23 -7.01 -2.34
N GLU A 36 -0.53 -8.07 -2.07
CA GLU A 36 -1.37 -8.76 -3.06
C GLU A 36 -2.87 -8.49 -2.83
N ASN A 37 -3.24 -8.18 -1.59
CA ASN A 37 -4.63 -8.03 -1.19
C ASN A 37 -5.23 -6.73 -1.73
N ILE A 38 -6.14 -6.87 -2.70
CA ILE A 38 -6.85 -5.74 -3.34
C ILE A 38 -7.59 -4.85 -2.33
N SER A 39 -7.92 -5.37 -1.15
CA SER A 39 -8.56 -4.60 -0.07
C SER A 39 -7.68 -3.42 0.38
N ASN A 40 -6.35 -3.55 0.32
CA ASN A 40 -5.41 -2.46 0.61
C ASN A 40 -5.68 -1.25 -0.31
N LYS A 41 -5.62 -1.48 -1.62
CA LYS A 41 -5.92 -0.45 -2.63
C LYS A 41 -7.36 0.08 -2.51
N ASN A 42 -8.32 -0.82 -2.29
CA ASN A 42 -9.74 -0.45 -2.21
C ASN A 42 -10.07 0.44 -1.01
N ALA A 43 -9.39 0.27 0.12
CA ALA A 43 -9.57 1.15 1.28
C ALA A 43 -9.26 2.61 0.90
N HIS A 44 -8.20 2.83 0.11
CA HIS A 44 -7.82 4.15 -0.36
C HIS A 44 -8.75 4.72 -1.43
N ARG A 45 -9.26 3.89 -2.34
CA ARG A 45 -10.29 4.31 -3.31
C ARG A 45 -11.57 4.81 -2.60
N LYS A 46 -12.04 4.04 -1.61
CA LYS A 46 -13.34 4.27 -0.97
C LYS A 46 -13.30 5.34 0.11
N ASN A 47 -12.13 5.60 0.69
CA ASN A 47 -11.98 6.52 1.81
C ASN A 47 -11.00 7.64 1.46
N THR A 48 -9.69 7.39 1.51
CA THR A 48 -8.64 8.41 1.38
C THR A 48 -8.81 9.32 0.17
N ALA A 49 -9.17 8.78 -1.00
CA ALA A 49 -9.39 9.58 -2.19
C ALA A 49 -10.59 10.52 -2.07
N LEU A 50 -11.69 10.04 -1.47
CA LEU A 50 -12.92 10.82 -1.29
C LEU A 50 -12.74 11.89 -0.22
N GLU A 51 -11.95 11.62 0.81
CA GLU A 51 -11.55 12.61 1.82
C GLU A 51 -10.77 13.76 1.16
N ILE A 52 -9.75 13.44 0.35
CA ILE A 52 -8.96 14.44 -0.37
C ILE A 52 -9.83 15.29 -1.30
N LEU A 53 -10.69 14.65 -2.10
CA LEU A 53 -11.58 15.38 -3.03
C LEU A 53 -12.55 16.29 -2.30
N ARG A 54 -13.13 15.82 -1.19
CA ARG A 54 -14.05 16.61 -0.37
C ARG A 54 -13.35 17.79 0.29
N ASP A 55 -12.21 17.54 0.92
CA ASP A 55 -11.53 18.54 1.76
C ASP A 55 -10.83 19.62 0.93
N LEU A 56 -10.62 19.36 -0.37
CA LEU A 56 -10.07 20.31 -1.33
C LEU A 56 -11.11 20.83 -2.34
N ASP A 57 -12.40 20.57 -2.13
CA ASP A 57 -13.48 20.99 -3.04
C ASP A 57 -13.24 20.60 -4.52
N ASN A 58 -12.60 19.45 -4.76
CA ASN A 58 -12.13 18.96 -6.06
C ASN A 58 -11.08 19.86 -6.76
N GLU A 59 -10.43 20.76 -6.03
CA GLU A 59 -9.33 21.60 -6.52
C GLU A 59 -7.98 21.00 -6.11
N LEU A 60 -7.46 20.07 -6.93
CA LEU A 60 -6.16 19.44 -6.71
C LEU A 60 -5.42 19.25 -8.04
N ASP A 61 -4.23 19.85 -8.14
CA ASP A 61 -3.38 19.71 -9.33
C ASP A 61 -2.43 18.51 -9.26
N ILE A 62 -1.84 18.25 -8.08
CA ILE A 62 -0.78 17.24 -7.92
C ILE A 62 -0.97 16.46 -6.62
N PHE A 63 -0.95 15.12 -6.72
CA PHE A 63 -0.87 14.21 -5.59
C PHE A 63 0.48 13.48 -5.57
N VAL A 64 1.18 13.55 -4.44
CA VAL A 64 2.49 12.91 -4.25
C VAL A 64 2.39 11.89 -3.12
N ALA A 65 2.85 10.66 -3.35
CA ALA A 65 2.86 9.62 -2.32
C ALA A 65 4.07 8.69 -2.42
N GLY A 66 4.59 8.29 -1.26
CA GLY A 66 5.64 7.28 -1.15
C GLY A 66 5.17 5.89 -1.58
N PHE A 67 6.09 5.11 -2.14
CA PHE A 67 5.83 3.76 -2.64
C PHE A 67 6.25 2.71 -1.61
N GLY A 68 5.27 2.08 -0.96
CA GLY A 68 5.44 0.92 -0.07
C GLY A 68 4.78 -0.32 -0.67
N THR A 69 3.55 -0.62 -0.25
CA THR A 69 2.71 -1.65 -0.91
C THR A 69 2.10 -1.17 -2.23
N GLY A 70 2.20 0.12 -2.53
CA GLY A 70 1.53 0.77 -3.65
C GLY A 70 0.03 1.04 -3.44
N GLY A 71 -0.56 0.62 -2.30
CA GLY A 71 -2.00 0.73 -2.04
C GLY A 71 -2.52 2.17 -2.07
N THR A 72 -1.82 3.10 -1.42
CA THR A 72 -2.23 4.51 -1.35
C THR A 72 -2.16 5.19 -2.71
N ILE A 73 -0.98 5.18 -3.36
CA ILE A 73 -0.80 5.86 -4.65
C ILE A 73 -1.70 5.27 -5.73
N SER A 74 -1.89 3.94 -5.74
CA SER A 74 -2.75 3.28 -6.73
C SER A 74 -4.23 3.53 -6.46
N GLY A 75 -4.67 3.48 -5.20
CA GLY A 75 -6.08 3.65 -4.84
C GLY A 75 -6.53 5.11 -4.96
N VAL A 76 -5.72 6.04 -4.45
CA VAL A 76 -5.99 7.47 -4.56
C VAL A 76 -5.85 7.94 -6.01
N GLY A 77 -4.74 7.60 -6.67
CA GLY A 77 -4.46 8.07 -8.03
C GLY A 77 -5.51 7.65 -9.05
N GLU A 78 -6.11 6.46 -8.90
CA GLU A 78 -7.20 6.02 -9.77
C GLU A 78 -8.45 6.89 -9.63
N ILE A 79 -8.94 7.08 -8.39
CA ILE A 79 -10.15 7.88 -8.16
C ILE A 79 -9.91 9.35 -8.49
N LEU A 80 -8.73 9.91 -8.18
CA LEU A 80 -8.41 11.27 -8.56
C LEU A 80 -8.41 11.44 -10.08
N LYS A 81 -7.82 10.51 -10.84
CA LYS A 81 -7.82 10.57 -12.31
C LYS A 81 -9.21 10.38 -12.93
N GLU A 82 -10.10 9.63 -12.28
CA GLU A 82 -11.50 9.53 -12.70
C GLU A 82 -12.28 10.84 -12.51
N LYS A 83 -11.92 11.66 -11.51
CA LYS A 83 -12.65 12.88 -11.12
C LYS A 83 -12.03 14.17 -11.65
N LEU A 84 -10.71 14.20 -11.80
CA LEU A 84 -9.92 15.38 -12.12
C LEU A 84 -9.08 15.10 -13.38
N GLU A 85 -9.49 15.65 -14.52
CA GLU A 85 -8.88 15.37 -15.83
C GLU A 85 -7.39 15.74 -15.90
N LYS A 86 -6.96 16.76 -15.13
CA LYS A 86 -5.61 17.33 -15.19
C LYS A 86 -4.71 16.94 -14.00
N VAL A 87 -5.18 16.12 -13.07
CA VAL A 87 -4.40 15.78 -11.87
C VAL A 87 -3.14 14.99 -12.20
N HIS A 88 -2.02 15.38 -11.62
CA HIS A 88 -0.74 14.68 -11.76
C HIS A 88 -0.50 13.80 -10.53
N ILE A 89 -0.14 12.54 -10.75
CA ILE A 89 0.14 11.57 -9.68
C ILE A 89 1.63 11.24 -9.71
N VAL A 90 2.32 11.47 -8.60
CA VAL A 90 3.78 11.28 -8.48
C VAL A 90 4.11 10.27 -7.39
N GLY A 91 4.83 9.20 -7.78
CA GLY A 91 5.38 8.22 -6.86
C GLY A 91 6.77 8.63 -6.37
N VAL A 92 7.04 8.34 -5.10
CA VAL A 92 8.36 8.58 -4.47
C VAL A 92 8.90 7.27 -3.93
N GLU A 93 10.15 6.94 -4.27
CA GLU A 93 10.86 5.79 -3.73
C GLU A 93 12.27 6.16 -3.26
N PRO A 94 12.88 5.38 -2.35
CA PRO A 94 14.25 5.62 -1.92
C PRO A 94 15.27 5.29 -3.01
N LEU A 95 16.23 6.19 -3.25
CA LEU A 95 17.31 5.98 -4.24
C LEU A 95 18.11 4.68 -4.01
N ASN A 96 18.33 4.31 -2.74
CA ASN A 96 19.14 3.15 -2.35
C ASN A 96 18.35 1.85 -2.24
N SER A 97 17.05 1.89 -2.49
CA SER A 97 16.17 0.72 -2.44
C SER A 97 14.97 0.94 -3.36
N PRO A 98 15.20 1.19 -4.66
CA PRO A 98 14.11 1.21 -5.64
C PRO A 98 13.50 -0.19 -5.68
N LEU A 99 12.18 -0.25 -5.83
CA LEU A 99 11.44 -1.51 -5.91
C LEU A 99 11.59 -2.16 -7.29
#